data_AF-W5M6D8-F1
#
_entry.id   AF-W5M6D8-F1
#
_cell.length_a   1.000
_cell.length_b   1.000
_cell.length_c   1.000
_cell.angle_alpha   90.00
_cell.angle_beta   90.00
_cell.angle_gamma   90.00
#
_symmetry.space_group_name_H-M   'P 1'
#
loop_
_entity.id
_entity.type
_entity.pdbx_description
1 polymer ?
#
loop_
_entity_poly.entity_id
_entity_poly.type
_entity_poly.pdbx_seq_one_letter_code
_entity_poly.pdbx_strand_id
1 'polypeptide(L)'
;MLMLRMIMEGKYQFSSPEWDDRSDTVKDLICRLLVVDPSLRLTAEQALAHPFFRLYEPEEVRQFCPYRKFRVLILTVLAGIRVYSRYRRARPLTRDVLTRDPYSVRGVRKLIDACAFRIYGHWVKKGEQQNRAALFQNSPKTVLLELASLEEAEGD
;
A
#
# COMPACT_ATOMS: atom_id res chain seq x y z
N MET A 1 7.75 -27.49 0.98
CA MET A 1 8.74 -26.43 1.33
C MET A 1 9.98 -26.46 0.41
N LEU A 2 9.85 -26.71 -0.89
CA LEU A 2 11.02 -26.75 -1.80
C LEU A 2 11.50 -25.33 -2.18
N MET A 3 10.55 -24.40 -2.41
CA MET A 3 10.86 -23.02 -2.83
C MET A 3 11.68 -22.23 -1.80
N LEU A 4 11.28 -22.25 -0.52
CA LEU A 4 11.99 -21.57 0.57
C LEU A 4 13.42 -22.08 0.72
N ARG A 5 13.62 -23.39 0.58
CA ARG A 5 14.95 -24.01 0.63
C ARG A 5 15.84 -23.55 -0.52
N MET A 6 15.30 -23.46 -1.74
CA MET A 6 16.03 -22.96 -2.91
C MET A 6 16.44 -21.49 -2.74
N ILE A 7 15.58 -20.66 -2.14
CA ILE A 7 15.90 -19.25 -1.83
C ILE A 7 17.02 -19.16 -0.79
N MET A 8 16.92 -19.93 0.30
CA MET A 8 17.94 -19.95 1.35
C MET A 8 19.30 -20.46 0.84
N GLU A 9 19.28 -21.44 -0.07
CA GLU A 9 20.49 -21.99 -0.69
C GLU A 9 20.98 -21.14 -1.89
N GLY A 10 20.21 -20.12 -2.32
CA GLY A 10 20.53 -19.32 -3.50
C GLY A 10 20.57 -20.12 -4.80
N LYS A 11 19.88 -21.27 -4.87
CA LYS A 11 19.89 -22.15 -6.04
C LYS A 11 18.86 -21.69 -7.07
N TYR A 12 19.33 -21.33 -8.25
CA TYR A 12 18.52 -21.05 -9.42
C TYR A 12 19.26 -21.55 -10.66
N GLN A 13 18.51 -21.77 -11.75
CA GLN A 13 19.06 -22.20 -13.03
C GLN A 13 18.36 -21.42 -14.15
N PHE A 14 19.11 -21.09 -15.19
CA PHE A 14 18.56 -20.50 -16.41
C PHE A 14 18.07 -21.64 -17.30
N SER A 15 16.76 -21.89 -17.31
CA SER A 15 16.17 -22.96 -18.10
C SER A 15 16.15 -22.62 -19.60
N SER A 16 16.43 -23.63 -20.42
CA SER A 16 16.06 -23.62 -21.83
C SER A 16 14.56 -23.96 -21.94
N PRO A 17 13.80 -23.31 -22.83
CA PRO A 17 14.25 -22.41 -23.91
C PRO A 17 14.27 -20.91 -23.55
N GLU A 18 13.74 -20.50 -22.40
CA GLU A 18 13.44 -19.09 -22.13
C GLU A 18 14.68 -18.20 -22.05
N TRP A 19 15.83 -18.79 -21.71
CA TRP A 19 17.10 -18.10 -21.50
C TRP A 19 18.14 -18.34 -22.59
N ASP A 20 17.81 -19.11 -23.62
CA ASP A 20 18.75 -19.41 -24.71
C ASP A 20 19.03 -18.16 -25.57
N ASP A 21 18.00 -17.36 -25.83
CA ASP A 21 18.11 -16.12 -26.62
C ASP A 21 18.67 -14.92 -25.83
N ARG A 22 19.02 -15.11 -24.55
CA ARG A 22 19.48 -14.03 -23.67
C ARG A 22 21.00 -13.99 -23.61
N SER A 23 21.56 -12.79 -23.74
CA SER A 23 23.01 -12.57 -23.71
C SER A 23 23.63 -12.98 -22.38
N ASP A 24 24.87 -13.46 -22.43
CA ASP A 24 25.63 -13.85 -21.24
C ASP A 24 25.87 -12.65 -20.31
N THR A 25 25.88 -11.42 -20.85
CA THR A 25 25.97 -10.18 -20.06
C THR A 25 24.78 -9.98 -19.12
N VAL A 26 23.57 -10.41 -19.52
CA VAL A 26 22.38 -10.37 -18.66
C VAL A 26 22.48 -11.44 -17.58
N LYS A 27 22.91 -12.64 -17.95
CA LYS A 27 23.06 -13.77 -17.03
C LYS A 27 24.10 -13.44 -15.94
N ASP A 28 25.23 -12.84 -16.32
CA ASP A 28 26.27 -12.37 -15.39
C ASP A 28 25.73 -11.32 -14.41
N LEU A 29 24.96 -10.33 -14.89
CA LEU A 29 24.34 -9.33 -14.02
C LEU A 29 23.41 -9.96 -12.98
N ILE A 30 22.54 -10.88 -13.40
CA ILE A 30 21.59 -11.56 -12.51
C ILE A 30 22.36 -12.38 -11.46
N CYS A 31 23.42 -13.08 -11.86
CA CYS A 31 24.23 -13.87 -10.93
C CYS A 31 24.87 -13.03 -9.83
N ARG A 32 25.35 -11.83 -10.16
CA ARG A 32 25.97 -10.92 -9.19
C ARG A 32 24.95 -10.18 -8.30
N LEU A 33 23.68 -10.18 -8.68
CA LEU A 33 22.57 -9.63 -7.88
C LEU A 33 21.94 -10.68 -6.96
N LEU A 34 21.86 -11.94 -7.39
CA LEU A 34 21.24 -13.05 -6.66
C LEU A 34 22.26 -13.82 -5.79
N VAL A 35 23.14 -13.10 -5.11
CA VAL A 35 24.10 -13.68 -4.15
C VAL A 35 23.49 -13.76 -2.75
N VAL A 36 23.69 -14.90 -2.07
CA VAL A 36 23.19 -15.16 -0.70
C VAL A 36 23.81 -14.20 0.30
N ASP A 37 25.14 -14.03 0.26
CA ASP A 37 25.85 -13.05 1.07
C ASP A 37 25.59 -11.64 0.52
N PRO A 38 24.96 -10.74 1.31
CA PRO A 38 24.70 -9.36 0.88
C PRO A 38 25.97 -8.55 0.67
N SER A 39 27.09 -8.92 1.32
CA SER A 39 28.36 -8.18 1.23
C SER A 39 29.02 -8.35 -0.14
N LEU A 40 28.78 -9.49 -0.78
CA LEU A 40 29.28 -9.83 -2.12
C LEU A 40 28.32 -9.40 -3.23
N ARG A 41 27.10 -8.96 -2.87
CA ARG A 41 26.07 -8.53 -3.82
C ARG A 41 26.44 -7.16 -4.39
N LEU A 42 26.24 -7.00 -5.70
CA LEU A 42 26.43 -5.69 -6.33
C LEU A 42 25.53 -4.63 -5.69
N THR A 43 26.14 -3.49 -5.40
CA THR A 43 25.41 -2.27 -5.05
C THR A 43 24.73 -1.67 -6.29
N ALA A 44 23.75 -0.81 -6.08
CA ALA A 44 23.04 -0.17 -7.20
C ALA A 44 23.98 0.59 -8.15
N GLU A 45 24.98 1.29 -7.61
CA GLU A 45 25.97 2.03 -8.41
C GLU A 45 26.85 1.09 -9.25
N GLN A 46 27.32 -0.01 -8.65
CA GLN A 46 28.11 -1.01 -9.36
C GLN A 46 27.28 -1.75 -10.41
N ALA A 47 26.00 -2.02 -10.13
CA ALA A 47 25.08 -2.62 -11.07
C ALA A 47 24.84 -1.69 -12.28
N LEU A 48 24.67 -0.39 -12.07
CA LEU A 48 24.55 0.59 -13.16
C LEU A 48 25.83 0.70 -14.01
N ALA A 49 27.00 0.50 -13.40
CA ALA A 49 28.27 0.48 -14.12
C ALA A 49 28.52 -0.80 -14.93
N HIS A 50 27.66 -1.82 -14.82
CA HIS A 50 27.80 -3.12 -15.47
C HIS A 50 27.74 -3.02 -17.02
N PRO A 51 28.50 -3.83 -17.78
CA PRO A 51 28.48 -3.82 -19.24
C PRO A 51 27.07 -3.94 -19.86
N PHE A 52 26.16 -4.65 -19.19
CA PHE A 52 24.76 -4.75 -19.61
C PHE A 52 24.10 -3.38 -19.85
N PHE A 53 24.30 -2.42 -18.95
CA PHE A 53 23.73 -1.08 -19.09
C PHE A 53 24.57 -0.14 -19.95
N ARG A 54 25.87 -0.42 -20.13
CA ARG A 54 26.73 0.36 -21.03
C ARG A 54 26.42 0.14 -22.51
N LEU A 55 25.92 -1.05 -22.85
CA LEU A 55 25.47 -1.39 -24.20
C LEU A 55 24.11 -0.78 -24.55
N TYR A 56 23.42 -0.18 -23.57
CA TYR A 56 22.24 0.62 -23.86
C TYR A 56 22.69 1.94 -24.47
N GLU A 57 22.94 1.94 -25.77
CA GLU A 57 22.84 3.17 -26.54
C GLU A 57 21.39 3.63 -26.40
N PRO A 58 21.11 4.77 -25.73
CA PRO A 58 19.78 5.31 -25.77
C PRO A 58 19.53 5.61 -27.24
N GLU A 59 18.65 4.85 -27.88
CA GLU A 59 18.05 5.27 -29.13
C GLU A 59 17.43 6.63 -28.83
N GLU A 60 18.09 7.72 -29.25
CA GLU A 60 17.59 9.08 -29.14
C GLU A 60 16.45 9.30 -30.12
N VAL A 61 15.43 8.44 -30.11
CA VAL A 61 14.21 8.61 -30.89
C VAL A 61 13.10 9.10 -29.95
N ARG A 62 13.41 10.11 -29.14
CA ARG A 62 12.36 11.02 -28.65
C ARG A 62 12.12 12.09 -29.69
N GLN A 63 11.55 11.68 -30.83
CA GLN A 63 10.96 12.64 -31.76
C GLN A 63 9.99 13.53 -30.99
N PHE A 64 10.15 14.85 -31.18
CA PHE A 64 9.24 15.82 -30.58
C PHE A 64 7.84 15.57 -31.14
N CYS A 65 6.97 14.98 -30.34
CA CYS A 65 5.54 14.85 -30.65
C CYS A 65 4.77 15.98 -29.95
N PRO A 66 4.31 17.02 -30.67
CA PRO A 66 3.63 18.17 -30.08
C PRO A 66 2.42 17.76 -29.21
N TYR A 67 1.61 16.80 -29.68
CA TYR A 67 0.42 16.34 -28.96
C TYR A 67 0.75 15.65 -27.62
N ARG A 68 1.82 14.84 -27.56
CA ARG A 68 2.23 14.17 -26.31
C ARG A 68 2.74 15.19 -25.29
N LYS A 69 3.55 16.15 -25.74
CA LYS A 69 4.07 17.23 -24.89
C LYS A 69 2.94 18.15 -24.40
N PHE A 70 2.02 18.54 -25.27
CA PHE A 70 0.86 19.36 -24.93
C PHE A 70 -0.06 18.65 -23.93
N ARG A 71 -0.33 17.35 -24.12
CA ARG A 71 -1.12 16.55 -23.17
C ARG A 71 -0.45 16.46 -21.79
N VAL A 72 0.87 16.22 -21.75
CA VAL A 72 1.62 16.22 -20.48
C VAL A 72 1.58 17.60 -19.82
N LEU A 73 1.71 18.68 -20.59
CA LEU A 73 1.61 20.05 -20.09
C LEU A 73 0.23 20.35 -19.49
N ILE A 74 -0.86 19.93 -20.16
CA ILE A 74 -2.20 20.05 -19.59
C ILE A 74 -2.31 19.26 -18.28
N LEU A 75 -1.83 18.01 -18.26
CA LEU A 75 -1.90 17.17 -17.07
C LEU A 75 -1.11 17.76 -15.90
N THR A 76 0.09 18.32 -16.14
CA THR A 76 0.89 18.94 -15.09
C THR A 76 0.22 20.20 -14.55
N VAL A 77 -0.36 21.04 -15.41
CA VAL A 77 -1.11 22.23 -15.00
C VAL A 77 -2.36 21.84 -14.20
N LEU A 78 -3.15 20.88 -14.68
CA LEU A 78 -4.33 20.39 -13.95
C LEU A 78 -3.96 19.76 -12.60
N ALA A 79 -2.88 18.98 -12.55
CA ALA A 79 -2.37 18.43 -11.30
C ALA A 79 -1.95 19.55 -10.33
N GLY A 80 -1.23 20.56 -10.81
CA GLY A 80 -0.84 21.73 -10.03
C GLY A 80 -2.04 22.50 -9.46
N ILE A 81 -3.04 22.80 -10.30
CA ILE A 81 -4.28 23.47 -9.87
C ILE A 81 -5.03 22.62 -8.84
N ARG A 82 -5.09 21.29 -9.03
CA ARG A 82 -5.78 20.37 -8.12
C ARG A 82 -5.07 20.29 -6.77
N VAL A 83 -3.73 20.23 -6.77
CA VAL A 83 -2.91 20.25 -5.55
C VAL A 83 -3.07 21.59 -4.84
N TYR A 84 -2.98 22.71 -5.54
CA TYR A 84 -3.13 24.05 -4.98
C TYR A 84 -4.53 24.28 -4.38
N SER A 85 -5.58 23.90 -5.11
CA SER A 85 -6.96 23.98 -4.64
C SER A 85 -7.20 23.09 -3.43
N ARG A 86 -6.59 21.89 -3.40
CA ARG A 86 -6.67 20.98 -2.27
C ARG A 86 -5.88 21.48 -1.08
N TYR A 87 -4.72 22.09 -1.28
CA TYR A 87 -3.90 22.70 -0.24
C TYR A 87 -4.65 23.85 0.45
N ARG A 88 -5.30 24.74 -0.32
CA ARG A 88 -6.08 25.85 0.25
C ARG A 88 -7.39 25.41 0.93
N ARG A 89 -8.00 24.31 0.48
CA ARG A 89 -9.24 23.79 1.07
C ARG A 89 -9.00 22.79 2.21
N ALA A 90 -7.82 22.18 2.28
CA ALA A 90 -7.47 21.25 3.34
C ALA A 90 -7.03 22.02 4.57
N ARG A 91 -7.71 21.79 5.69
CA ARG A 91 -7.13 22.16 7.00
C ARG A 91 -5.89 21.30 7.22
N PRO A 92 -4.72 21.86 7.55
CA PRO A 92 -3.52 21.08 7.81
C PRO A 92 -3.79 20.16 9.00
N LEU A 93 -3.75 18.85 8.76
CA LEU A 93 -3.88 17.83 9.79
C LEU A 93 -2.55 17.77 10.56
N THR A 94 -2.48 18.50 11.66
CA THR A 94 -1.27 18.56 12.48
C THR A 94 -1.19 17.33 13.38
N ARG A 95 0.03 16.79 13.59
CA ARG A 95 0.24 15.59 14.41
C ARG A 95 -0.34 15.74 15.82
N ASP A 96 -0.25 16.93 16.40
CA ASP A 96 -0.76 17.23 17.73
C ASP A 96 -2.29 17.17 17.85
N VAL A 97 -3.01 17.44 16.75
CA VAL A 97 -4.48 17.33 16.72
C VAL A 97 -4.90 15.86 16.71
N LEU A 98 -4.14 15.01 16.01
CA LEU A 98 -4.40 13.57 15.94
C LEU A 98 -4.14 12.84 17.25
N THR A 99 -3.14 13.28 18.02
CA THR A 99 -2.79 12.64 19.30
C THR A 99 -3.72 13.04 20.44
N ARG A 100 -4.30 14.26 20.39
CA ARG A 100 -5.24 14.74 21.42
C ARG A 100 -6.66 14.18 21.26
N ASP A 101 -7.23 14.32 20.06
CA ASP A 101 -8.58 13.80 19.76
C ASP A 101 -8.69 13.42 18.27
N PRO A 102 -8.40 12.15 17.91
CA PRO A 102 -8.48 11.69 16.52
C PRO A 102 -9.92 11.64 15.98
N TYR A 103 -10.93 11.57 16.86
CA TYR A 103 -12.34 11.50 16.45
C TYR A 103 -12.93 12.87 16.11
N SER A 104 -12.32 13.98 16.56
CA SER A 104 -12.71 15.34 16.18
C SER A 104 -12.67 15.59 14.67
N VAL A 105 -11.71 14.97 13.97
CA VAL A 105 -11.49 15.17 12.53
C VAL A 105 -12.36 14.19 11.73
N ARG A 106 -13.39 14.72 11.04
CA ARG A 106 -14.33 13.91 10.23
C ARG A 106 -13.65 12.94 9.26
N GLY A 107 -12.55 13.36 8.62
CA GLY A 107 -11.81 12.52 7.68
C GLY A 107 -11.12 11.33 8.37
N VAL A 108 -10.54 11.56 9.54
CA VAL A 108 -9.82 10.56 10.33
C VAL A 108 -10.81 9.59 10.97
N ARG A 109 -11.89 10.11 11.58
CA ARG A 109 -13.01 9.31 12.09
C ARG A 109 -13.53 8.30 11.06
N LYS A 110 -13.86 8.77 9.85
CA LYS A 110 -14.34 7.90 8.77
C LYS A 110 -13.34 6.80 8.40
N LEU A 111 -12.05 7.10 8.46
CA LEU A 111 -10.99 6.14 8.15
C LEU A 111 -10.88 5.09 9.25
N ILE A 112 -10.87 5.52 10.52
CA ILE A 112 -10.87 4.64 11.69
C ILE A 112 -12.10 3.72 11.65
N ASP A 113 -13.30 4.28 11.45
CA ASP A 113 -14.54 3.52 11.40
C ASP A 113 -14.56 2.53 10.21
N ALA A 114 -14.05 2.93 9.05
CA ALA A 114 -13.97 2.05 7.89
C ALA A 114 -12.99 0.89 8.12
N CYS A 115 -11.85 1.15 8.74
CA CYS A 115 -10.88 0.11 9.12
C CYS A 115 -11.47 -0.85 10.16
N ALA A 116 -12.10 -0.32 11.22
CA ALA A 116 -12.77 -1.11 12.24
C ALA A 116 -13.87 -1.99 11.63
N PHE A 117 -14.70 -1.44 10.74
CA PHE A 117 -15.74 -2.20 10.06
C PHE A 117 -15.18 -3.26 9.10
N ARG A 118 -14.03 -3.03 8.46
CA ARG A 118 -13.41 -4.04 7.60
C ARG A 118 -12.89 -5.23 8.40
N ILE A 119 -12.38 -5.00 9.62
CA ILE A 119 -11.86 -6.04 10.50
C ILE A 119 -13.02 -6.75 11.22
N TYR A 120 -13.90 -6.01 11.87
CA TYR A 120 -14.95 -6.54 12.74
C TYR A 120 -16.33 -6.64 12.08
N GLY A 121 -16.48 -6.22 10.82
CA GLY A 121 -17.77 -6.21 10.13
C GLY A 121 -18.38 -7.59 9.94
N HIS A 122 -17.58 -8.65 9.99
CA HIS A 122 -18.08 -10.04 10.00
C HIS A 122 -18.76 -10.44 11.32
N TRP A 123 -18.53 -9.71 12.42
CA TRP A 123 -19.20 -9.88 13.72
C TRP A 123 -20.51 -9.08 13.78
N VAL A 124 -20.76 -8.23 12.78
CA VAL A 124 -21.91 -7.34 12.68
C VAL A 124 -22.95 -8.00 11.76
N LYS A 125 -23.91 -8.73 12.35
CA LYS A 125 -24.97 -9.48 11.62
C LYS A 125 -25.88 -8.56 10.81
N LYS A 126 -25.85 -8.58 9.47
CA LYS A 126 -26.70 -7.71 8.63
C LYS A 126 -28.20 -7.94 8.91
N GLY A 127 -28.84 -7.05 9.67
CA GLY A 127 -30.27 -7.07 9.98
C GLY A 127 -30.81 -5.65 10.15
N GLU A 128 -32.12 -5.45 9.98
CA GLU A 128 -32.77 -4.13 9.83
C GLU A 128 -32.63 -3.19 11.04
N GLN A 129 -32.30 -3.68 12.23
CA GLN A 129 -31.99 -2.85 13.40
C GLN A 129 -30.51 -2.94 13.76
N GLN A 130 -29.68 -2.14 13.09
CA GLN A 130 -28.25 -2.09 13.38
C GLN A 130 -27.75 -0.69 13.72
N ASN A 131 -27.62 -0.44 15.02
CA ASN A 131 -26.90 0.72 15.53
C ASN A 131 -25.38 0.47 15.37
N ARG A 132 -24.69 1.30 14.59
CA ARG A 132 -23.23 1.20 14.37
C ARG A 132 -22.43 1.29 15.69
N ALA A 133 -23.03 1.88 16.72
CA ALA A 133 -22.48 1.95 18.07
C ALA A 133 -22.38 0.59 18.79
N ALA A 134 -23.09 -0.45 18.31
CA ALA A 134 -23.01 -1.80 18.89
C ALA A 134 -21.60 -2.43 18.81
N LEU A 135 -20.75 -1.95 17.88
CA LEU A 135 -19.35 -2.35 17.76
C LEU A 135 -18.47 -1.90 18.95
N PHE A 136 -18.92 -0.88 19.69
CA PHE A 136 -18.16 -0.24 20.77
C PHE A 136 -18.88 -0.35 22.12
N GLN A 137 -19.89 -1.23 22.23
CA GLN A 137 -20.51 -1.54 23.52
C GLN A 137 -19.53 -2.35 24.37
N ASN A 138 -19.07 -1.76 25.49
CA ASN A 138 -18.14 -2.42 26.42
C ASN A 138 -18.85 -3.32 27.45
N SER A 139 -20.18 -3.38 27.42
CA SER A 139 -20.97 -4.26 28.28
C SER A 139 -21.57 -5.39 27.44
N PRO A 140 -21.40 -6.66 27.83
CA PRO A 140 -21.98 -7.78 27.12
C PRO A 140 -23.52 -7.67 27.11
N LYS A 141 -24.15 -7.98 25.97
CA LYS A 141 -25.60 -7.85 25.76
C LYS A 141 -26.45 -8.57 26.82
N THR A 142 -25.95 -9.67 27.38
CA THR A 142 -26.59 -10.41 28.47
C THR A 142 -26.78 -9.54 29.71
N VAL A 143 -25.76 -8.77 30.10
CA VAL A 143 -25.83 -7.88 31.27
C VAL A 143 -26.82 -6.73 31.02
N LEU A 144 -26.96 -6.26 29.79
CA LEU A 144 -27.94 -5.22 29.44
C LEU A 144 -29.38 -5.75 29.42
N LEU A 145 -29.59 -7.00 29.00
CA LEU A 145 -30.91 -7.64 29.05
C LEU A 145 -31.31 -7.95 30.49
N GLU A 146 -30.37 -8.38 31.33
CA GLU A 146 -30.59 -8.54 32.77
C GLU A 146 -30.92 -7.19 33.42
N LEU A 147 -30.15 -6.13 33.16
CA LEU A 147 -30.44 -4.79 33.68
C LEU A 147 -31.81 -4.27 33.23
N ALA A 148 -32.17 -4.44 31.95
CA ALA A 148 -33.48 -4.04 31.43
C ALA A 148 -34.62 -4.86 32.08
N SER A 149 -34.43 -6.16 32.29
CA SER A 149 -35.43 -7.00 32.96
C SER A 149 -35.58 -6.69 34.45
N LEU A 150 -34.53 -6.18 35.10
CA LEU A 150 -34.56 -5.73 36.48
C LEU A 150 -35.25 -4.37 36.62
N GLU A 151 -35.02 -3.45 35.68
CA GLU A 151 -35.74 -2.17 35.60
C GLU A 151 -37.24 -2.36 35.33
N GLU A 152 -37.63 -3.37 34.53
CA GLU A 152 -39.04 -3.73 34.33
C GLU A 152 -39.67 -4.39 35.57
N ALA A 153 -38.89 -5.09 36.39
CA ALA A 153 -39.38 -5.73 37.62
C ALA A 153 -39.44 -4.80 38.84
N GLU A 154 -38.69 -3.68 38.85
CA GLU A 154 -38.81 -2.61 39.85
C GLU A 154 -39.93 -1.59 39.53
N GLY A 155 -40.55 -1.70 38.35
CA GLY A 155 -41.58 -0.78 37.86
C GLY A 155 -43.04 -1.23 38.04
N ASP A 156 -43.29 -2.44 38.56
CA ASP A 156 -44.61 -2.99 38.94
C ASP A 156 -44.77 -3.08 40.47
#